data_AF-A0AAJ2JGV9-F1
#
_entry.id   AF-A0AAJ2JGV9-F1
#
_cell.length_a   1.000
_cell.length_b   1.000
_cell.length_c   1.000
_cell.angle_alpha   90.00
_cell.angle_beta   90.00
_cell.angle_gamma   90.00
#
_symmetry.space_group_name_H-M   'P 1'
#
loop_
_entity.id
_entity.type
_entity.pdbx_description
1 polymer ?
#
loop_
_entity_poly.entity_id
_entity_poly.type
_entity_poly.pdbx_seq_one_letter_code
_entity_poly.pdbx_strand_id
1 'polypeptide(L)'
;MKRSQPVPELLLLLSLLIAGSATAATPAASAEEADATWRLVERWSSQLARSDLVVQLSPLAPANSRSEARIGRGDSATIDLAPFVVGGRIKGPSGQIHTDASGRIIKGVTLSLGGACISRKQMGRRFPNFSVLSVPSGHSLDESTVFGTVMSGIQIGFSFSEHDRDCMTQLRFSWPGERF
;
A
#
# COMPACT_ATOMS: atom_id res chain seq x y z
N MET A 1 77.39 -5.95 24.18
CA MET A 1 76.83 -5.21 25.35
C MET A 1 75.49 -4.61 24.95
N LYS A 2 74.41 -4.91 25.73
CA LYS A 2 73.15 -4.16 26.01
C LYS A 2 72.44 -3.43 24.83
N ARG A 3 71.12 -3.51 24.62
CA ARG A 3 69.99 -3.68 25.56
C ARG A 3 68.69 -3.97 24.77
N SER A 4 67.75 -4.64 25.45
CA SER A 4 66.41 -5.05 25.04
C SER A 4 65.40 -3.92 24.72
N GLN A 5 64.46 -4.24 23.80
CA GLN A 5 63.00 -3.93 23.67
C GLN A 5 62.32 -2.85 24.56
N PRO A 6 61.22 -2.16 24.12
CA PRO A 6 59.97 -2.82 23.69
C PRO A 6 59.12 -2.16 22.57
N VAL A 7 58.16 -2.95 22.08
CA VAL A 7 56.99 -2.54 21.29
C VAL A 7 55.99 -1.82 22.19
N PRO A 8 55.33 -0.74 21.73
CA PRO A 8 54.01 -0.40 22.21
C PRO A 8 52.98 -0.65 21.10
N GLU A 9 52.08 -1.61 21.38
CA GLU A 9 50.68 -1.54 20.98
C GLU A 9 50.07 -0.17 21.35
N LEU A 10 48.93 0.15 20.76
CA LEU A 10 48.13 1.39 20.91
C LEU A 10 48.58 2.59 20.07
N LEU A 11 48.07 2.63 18.83
CA LEU A 11 47.53 3.87 18.27
C LEU A 11 46.30 3.55 17.40
N LEU A 12 45.18 3.48 18.11
CA LEU A 12 43.91 4.14 17.79
C LEU A 12 43.31 3.90 16.40
N LEU A 13 42.45 2.86 16.35
CA LEU A 13 41.01 3.00 16.07
C LEU A 13 40.56 4.44 15.79
N LEU A 14 40.13 4.75 14.57
CA LEU A 14 39.02 5.69 14.25
C LEU A 14 38.86 5.94 12.74
N SER A 15 38.77 4.88 11.92
CA SER A 15 38.08 4.99 10.62
C SER A 15 36.60 4.68 10.89
N LEU A 16 35.90 5.67 11.45
CA LEU A 16 34.46 5.61 11.66
C LEU A 16 33.82 5.27 10.31
N LEU A 17 33.12 4.14 10.28
CA LEU A 17 32.15 3.82 9.24
C LEU A 17 31.20 5.00 9.10
N ILE A 18 31.37 5.79 8.04
CA ILE A 18 30.23 6.48 7.42
C ILE A 18 29.48 5.40 6.65
N ALA A 19 28.92 4.43 7.38
CA ALA A 19 27.79 3.67 6.89
C ALA A 19 26.62 4.66 6.92
N GLY A 20 26.61 5.58 5.94
CA GLY A 20 25.37 6.22 5.57
C GLY A 20 24.40 5.09 5.27
N SER A 21 23.35 4.98 6.07
CA SER A 21 22.24 4.09 5.83
C SER A 21 21.70 4.43 4.45
N ALA A 22 22.25 3.81 3.40
CA ALA A 22 21.68 3.88 2.07
C ALA A 22 20.36 3.11 2.20
N THR A 23 19.29 3.86 2.50
CA THR A 23 17.94 3.34 2.46
C THR A 23 17.80 2.69 1.10
N ALA A 24 17.72 1.36 1.07
CA ALA A 24 17.67 0.63 -0.18
C ALA A 24 16.47 1.16 -0.96
N ALA A 25 16.72 1.75 -2.13
CA ALA A 25 15.67 2.32 -2.95
C ALA A 25 14.62 1.24 -3.23
N THR A 26 13.34 1.57 -3.02
CA THR A 26 12.24 0.64 -3.29
C THR A 26 12.34 0.19 -4.74
N PRO A 27 12.39 -1.13 -5.02
CA PRO A 27 12.61 -1.61 -6.38
C PRO A 27 11.41 -1.24 -7.25
N ALA A 28 11.65 -0.69 -8.44
CA ALA A 28 10.57 -0.37 -9.38
C ALA A 28 9.86 -1.65 -9.88
N ALA A 29 8.54 -1.56 -10.02
CA ALA A 29 7.72 -2.59 -10.63
C ALA A 29 7.92 -2.62 -12.16
N SER A 30 8.04 -3.82 -12.70
CA SER A 30 7.96 -4.06 -14.15
C SER A 30 6.57 -3.73 -14.70
N ALA A 31 6.44 -3.64 -16.03
CA ALA A 31 5.15 -3.42 -16.68
C ALA A 31 4.16 -4.56 -16.39
N GLU A 32 4.63 -5.80 -16.36
CA GLU A 32 3.82 -6.99 -16.06
C GLU A 32 3.33 -7.00 -14.61
N GLU A 33 4.18 -6.62 -13.66
CA GLU A 33 3.82 -6.46 -12.25
C GLU A 33 2.76 -5.35 -12.07
N ALA A 34 2.94 -4.21 -12.75
CA ALA A 34 1.95 -3.13 -12.74
C ALA A 34 0.61 -3.58 -13.36
N ASP A 35 0.65 -4.32 -14.46
CA ASP A 35 -0.54 -4.85 -15.14
C ASP A 35 -1.36 -5.82 -14.27
N ALA A 36 -0.69 -6.65 -13.46
CA ALA A 36 -1.36 -7.49 -12.48
C ALA A 36 -2.15 -6.66 -11.44
N THR A 37 -1.59 -5.52 -11.02
CA THR A 37 -2.29 -4.58 -10.13
C THR A 37 -3.51 -3.94 -10.80
N TRP A 38 -3.41 -3.58 -12.08
CA TRP A 38 -4.54 -3.03 -12.82
C TRP A 38 -5.68 -4.03 -12.97
N ARG A 39 -5.36 -5.30 -13.26
CA ARG A 39 -6.35 -6.39 -13.28
C ARG A 39 -7.00 -6.63 -11.92
N LEU A 40 -6.25 -6.44 -10.82
CA LEU A 40 -6.81 -6.48 -9.47
C LEU A 40 -7.82 -5.34 -9.27
N VAL A 41 -7.45 -4.11 -9.64
CA VAL A 41 -8.33 -2.93 -9.55
C VAL A 41 -9.61 -3.13 -10.37
N GLU A 42 -9.51 -3.58 -11.62
CA GLU A 42 -10.66 -3.89 -12.49
C GLU A 42 -11.60 -4.93 -11.89
N ARG A 43 -11.04 -5.99 -11.31
CA ARG A 43 -11.82 -7.06 -10.67
C ARG A 43 -12.57 -6.56 -9.44
N TRP A 44 -11.89 -5.83 -8.54
CA TRP A 44 -12.50 -5.27 -7.34
C TRP A 44 -13.60 -4.27 -7.69
N SER A 45 -13.33 -3.31 -8.58
CA SER A 45 -14.34 -2.34 -9.01
C SER A 45 -15.55 -3.02 -9.65
N SER A 46 -15.33 -4.03 -10.50
CA SER A 46 -16.43 -4.76 -11.14
C SER A 46 -17.26 -5.59 -10.17
N GLN A 47 -16.65 -6.16 -9.12
CA GLN A 47 -17.38 -6.89 -8.10
C GLN A 47 -18.18 -5.96 -7.19
N LEU A 48 -17.57 -4.88 -6.70
CA LEU A 48 -18.23 -3.88 -5.86
C LEU A 48 -19.37 -3.16 -6.59
N ALA A 49 -19.22 -2.93 -7.89
CA ALA A 49 -20.29 -2.38 -8.73
C ALA A 49 -21.52 -3.30 -8.85
N ARG A 50 -21.34 -4.62 -8.68
CA ARG A 50 -22.44 -5.61 -8.74
C ARG A 50 -23.11 -5.80 -7.40
N SER A 51 -22.35 -5.74 -6.31
CA SER A 51 -22.88 -5.91 -4.97
C SER A 51 -21.97 -5.25 -3.93
N ASP A 52 -22.59 -4.61 -2.96
CA ASP A 52 -21.99 -4.14 -1.72
C ASP A 52 -22.09 -5.19 -0.60
N LEU A 53 -22.61 -6.39 -0.85
CA LEU A 53 -22.75 -7.41 0.18
C LEU A 53 -21.45 -8.21 0.35
N VAL A 54 -20.96 -8.30 1.59
CA VAL A 54 -19.75 -9.06 1.94
C VAL A 54 -19.84 -10.52 1.48
N VAL A 55 -21.01 -11.15 1.61
CA VAL A 55 -21.23 -12.56 1.20
C VAL A 55 -21.08 -12.79 -0.31
N GLN A 56 -21.22 -11.72 -1.11
CA GLN A 56 -21.09 -11.79 -2.57
C GLN A 56 -19.69 -11.43 -3.06
N LEU A 57 -18.78 -11.01 -2.17
CA LEU A 57 -17.35 -10.94 -2.46
C LEU A 57 -16.82 -12.38 -2.58
N SER A 58 -16.85 -12.93 -3.79
CA SER A 58 -16.10 -14.14 -4.13
C SER A 58 -14.62 -13.92 -3.78
N PRO A 59 -13.86 -14.92 -3.32
CA PRO A 59 -12.63 -14.72 -2.56
C PRO A 59 -11.63 -13.90 -3.37
N LEU A 60 -11.57 -12.61 -3.05
CA LEU A 60 -10.69 -11.61 -3.65
C LEU A 60 -9.31 -11.62 -2.98
N ALA A 61 -9.14 -12.46 -1.96
CA ALA A 61 -7.88 -12.84 -1.35
C ALA A 61 -7.64 -14.35 -1.60
N PRO A 62 -6.41 -14.79 -1.90
CA PRO A 62 -6.09 -16.21 -2.06
C PRO A 62 -6.51 -17.01 -0.80
N ALA A 63 -6.85 -18.28 -1.01
CA ALA A 63 -7.62 -19.18 -0.12
C ALA A 63 -7.09 -19.40 1.32
N ASN A 64 -6.05 -18.69 1.72
CA ASN A 64 -5.37 -18.73 3.00
C ASN A 64 -5.60 -17.48 3.85
N SER A 65 -6.33 -16.48 3.35
CA SER A 65 -6.68 -15.29 4.13
C SER A 65 -7.90 -15.55 5.02
N ARG A 66 -7.66 -15.99 6.26
CA ARG A 66 -8.68 -15.91 7.33
C ARG A 66 -8.85 -14.45 7.69
N SER A 67 -10.01 -13.91 7.35
CA SER A 67 -10.42 -12.58 7.76
C SER A 67 -11.14 -12.65 9.10
N GLU A 68 -10.69 -11.85 10.07
CA GLU A 68 -11.38 -11.67 11.35
C GLU A 68 -12.11 -10.33 11.32
N ALA A 69 -13.42 -10.36 11.56
CA ALA A 69 -14.21 -9.14 11.72
C ALA A 69 -13.97 -8.58 13.13
N ARG A 70 -13.49 -7.35 13.22
CA ARG A 70 -13.44 -6.59 14.48
C ARG A 70 -14.61 -5.63 14.52
N ILE A 71 -15.50 -5.82 15.48
CA ILE A 71 -16.60 -4.90 15.74
C ILE A 71 -16.03 -3.67 16.46
N GLY A 72 -16.04 -2.51 15.80
CA GLY A 72 -15.63 -1.25 16.40
C GLY A 72 -16.67 -0.70 17.37
N ARG A 73 -16.29 0.25 18.25
CA ARG A 73 -17.27 1.10 18.96
C ARG A 73 -17.74 2.19 18.00
N GLY A 74 -18.83 1.95 17.29
CA GLY A 74 -19.43 2.89 16.35
C GLY A 74 -20.13 2.17 15.21
N ASP A 75 -20.86 2.91 14.38
CA ASP A 75 -21.77 2.39 13.33
C ASP A 75 -21.08 1.65 12.15
N SER A 76 -19.84 1.17 12.34
CA SER A 76 -19.03 0.48 11.34
C SER A 76 -18.22 -0.66 11.94
N ALA A 77 -17.99 -1.70 11.12
CA ALA A 77 -17.09 -2.81 11.43
C ALA A 77 -16.03 -2.94 10.34
N THR A 78 -14.89 -3.56 10.68
CA THR A 78 -13.81 -3.79 9.72
C THR A 78 -13.48 -5.27 9.65
N ILE A 79 -13.30 -5.76 8.42
CA ILE A 79 -12.84 -7.11 8.13
C ILE A 79 -11.40 -7.01 7.61
N ASP A 80 -10.45 -7.53 8.37
CA ASP A 80 -9.04 -7.52 7.97
C ASP A 80 -8.76 -8.62 6.93
N LEU A 81 -8.07 -8.28 5.85
CA LEU A 81 -7.57 -9.21 4.84
C LEU A 81 -6.16 -9.65 5.21
N ALA A 82 -5.90 -10.95 5.22
CA ALA A 82 -4.55 -11.46 5.43
C ALA A 82 -3.63 -11.09 4.26
N PRO A 83 -2.30 -11.06 4.47
CA PRO A 83 -1.34 -10.71 3.44
C PRO A 83 -1.52 -11.51 2.15
N PHE A 84 -1.36 -10.86 1.00
CA PHE A 84 -1.54 -11.47 -0.32
C PHE A 84 -0.46 -11.00 -1.30
N VAL A 85 -0.35 -11.68 -2.43
CA VAL A 85 0.53 -11.28 -3.55
C VAL A 85 -0.36 -10.73 -4.67
N VAL A 86 0.00 -9.56 -5.20
CA VAL A 86 -0.71 -8.95 -6.34
C VAL A 86 -0.17 -9.52 -7.64
N GLY A 87 1.15 -9.50 -7.81
CA GLY A 87 1.84 -10.02 -8.97
C GLY A 87 3.35 -9.84 -8.85
N GLY A 88 4.12 -10.87 -9.18
CA GLY A 88 5.57 -10.86 -9.04
C GLY A 88 6.01 -10.45 -7.64
N ARG A 89 6.73 -9.31 -7.54
CA ARG A 89 7.24 -8.77 -6.27
C ARG A 89 6.31 -7.76 -5.60
N ILE A 90 5.16 -7.43 -6.19
CA ILE A 90 4.16 -6.56 -5.57
C ILE A 90 3.34 -7.38 -4.57
N LYS A 91 3.33 -6.91 -3.32
CA LYS A 91 2.66 -7.55 -2.19
C LYS A 91 1.56 -6.66 -1.65
N GLY A 92 0.49 -7.27 -1.14
CA GLY A 92 -0.48 -6.63 -0.28
C GLY A 92 -0.24 -7.07 1.17
N PRO A 93 0.58 -6.36 1.97
CA PRO A 93 0.87 -6.76 3.35
C PRO A 93 -0.38 -6.79 4.23
N SER A 94 -1.41 -6.02 3.88
CA SER A 94 -2.69 -5.99 4.57
C SER A 94 -3.76 -5.43 3.64
N GLY A 95 -5.01 -5.70 4.00
CA GLY A 95 -6.16 -5.00 3.44
C GLY A 95 -7.28 -4.94 4.47
N GLN A 96 -8.24 -4.05 4.25
CA GLN A 96 -9.36 -3.82 5.14
C GLN A 96 -10.62 -3.61 4.30
N ILE A 97 -11.67 -4.34 4.63
CA ILE A 97 -13.01 -4.07 4.13
C ILE A 97 -13.76 -3.35 5.24
N HIS A 98 -14.11 -2.10 4.99
CA HIS A 98 -14.93 -1.28 5.86
C HIS A 98 -16.39 -1.62 5.59
N THR A 99 -17.15 -1.85 6.64
CA THR A 99 -18.53 -2.30 6.57
C THR A 99 -19.42 -1.50 7.50
N ASP A 100 -20.73 -1.62 7.32
CA ASP A 100 -21.71 -1.17 8.31
C ASP A 100 -21.55 -1.91 9.65
N ALA A 101 -22.25 -1.44 10.69
CA ALA A 101 -22.22 -2.07 12.02
C ALA A 101 -22.55 -3.57 12.01
N SER A 102 -23.34 -4.03 11.03
CA SER A 102 -23.72 -5.44 10.90
C SER A 102 -22.63 -6.31 10.26
N GLY A 103 -21.60 -5.71 9.67
CA GLY A 103 -20.55 -6.44 8.95
C GLY A 103 -21.01 -7.00 7.61
N ARG A 104 -22.16 -6.59 7.08
CA ARG A 104 -22.79 -7.19 5.91
C ARG A 104 -22.67 -6.33 4.66
N ILE A 105 -22.71 -5.01 4.83
CA ILE A 105 -22.70 -4.05 3.73
C ILE A 105 -21.33 -3.37 3.71
N ILE A 106 -20.65 -3.46 2.60
CA ILE A 106 -19.36 -2.82 2.33
C ILE A 106 -19.58 -1.32 2.18
N LYS A 107 -18.76 -0.54 2.85
CA LYS A 107 -18.61 0.93 2.72
C LYS A 107 -17.35 1.29 1.94
N GLY A 108 -16.38 0.39 1.95
CA GLY A 108 -15.33 0.40 0.96
C GLY A 108 -14.16 -0.48 1.37
N VAL A 109 -13.09 -0.37 0.60
CA VAL A 109 -11.96 -1.28 0.70
C VAL A 109 -10.67 -0.49 0.65
N THR A 110 -9.76 -0.82 1.54
CA THR A 110 -8.39 -0.30 1.57
C THR A 110 -7.42 -1.46 1.41
N LEU A 111 -6.52 -1.38 0.44
CA LEU A 111 -5.45 -2.37 0.25
C LEU A 111 -4.11 -1.66 0.37
N SER A 112 -3.31 -2.04 1.35
CA SER A 112 -1.93 -1.59 1.44
C SER A 112 -1.07 -2.34 0.43
N LEU A 113 -0.07 -1.68 -0.14
CA LEU A 113 0.84 -2.24 -1.12
C LEU A 113 2.30 -2.11 -0.62
N GLY A 114 3.15 -3.03 -1.04
CA GLY A 114 4.57 -2.99 -0.77
C GLY A 114 5.38 -3.93 -1.68
N GLY A 115 6.70 -3.97 -1.47
CA GLY A 115 7.60 -4.72 -2.33
C GLY A 115 7.99 -3.90 -3.57
N ALA A 116 7.71 -4.43 -4.76
CA ALA A 116 7.97 -3.66 -5.99
C ALA A 116 6.99 -2.49 -6.12
N CYS A 117 7.52 -1.36 -6.55
CA CYS A 117 6.86 -0.07 -6.50
C CYS A 117 6.23 0.31 -7.83
N ILE A 118 4.92 0.54 -7.83
CA ILE A 118 4.25 1.16 -8.97
C ILE A 118 4.43 2.67 -8.88
N SER A 119 5.09 3.22 -9.90
CA SER A 119 5.33 4.66 -9.98
C SER A 119 4.06 5.46 -10.26
N ARG A 120 4.03 6.73 -9.84
CA ARG A 120 2.98 7.67 -10.24
C ARG A 120 2.92 7.84 -11.76
N LYS A 121 4.07 7.73 -12.44
CA LYS A 121 4.14 7.74 -13.91
C LYS A 121 3.46 6.53 -14.53
N GLN A 122 3.63 5.33 -13.97
CA GLN A 122 2.92 4.13 -14.44
C GLN A 122 1.41 4.25 -14.21
N MET A 123 0.98 4.75 -13.05
CA MET A 123 -0.43 5.04 -12.76
C MET A 123 -1.02 6.06 -13.76
N GLY A 124 -0.34 7.18 -13.98
CA GLY A 124 -0.80 8.23 -14.89
C GLY A 124 -0.86 7.79 -16.36
N ARG A 125 -0.01 6.85 -16.79
CA ARG A 125 -0.13 6.22 -18.11
C ARG A 125 -1.37 5.34 -18.23
N ARG A 126 -1.73 4.61 -17.17
CA ARG A 126 -2.91 3.73 -17.15
C ARG A 126 -4.22 4.51 -17.04
N PHE A 127 -4.21 5.61 -16.28
CA PHE A 127 -5.39 6.43 -15.99
C PHE A 127 -5.11 7.91 -16.30
N PRO A 128 -4.98 8.32 -17.58
CA PRO A 128 -4.56 9.69 -17.93
C PRO A 128 -5.49 10.81 -17.44
N ASN A 129 -6.75 10.48 -17.14
CA ASN A 129 -7.77 11.43 -16.67
C ASN A 129 -8.01 11.33 -15.15
N PHE A 130 -6.99 10.98 -14.37
CA PHE A 130 -7.12 10.96 -12.91
C PHE A 130 -7.32 12.39 -12.36
N SER A 131 -8.03 12.50 -11.24
CA SER A 131 -8.15 13.75 -10.46
C SER A 131 -7.33 13.66 -9.17
N VAL A 132 -7.10 14.79 -8.51
CA VAL A 132 -6.54 14.79 -7.14
C VAL A 132 -7.70 14.75 -6.16
N LEU A 133 -7.75 13.74 -5.30
CA LEU A 133 -8.80 13.57 -4.28
C LEU A 133 -8.42 14.21 -2.94
N SER A 134 -7.14 14.14 -2.59
CA SER A 134 -6.59 14.79 -1.40
C SER A 134 -5.11 15.10 -1.57
N VAL A 135 -4.66 16.11 -0.83
CA VAL A 135 -3.27 16.51 -0.71
C VAL A 135 -2.86 16.46 0.77
N PRO A 136 -1.59 16.20 1.09
CA PRO A 136 -1.09 16.24 2.46
C PRO A 136 -1.24 17.65 3.05
N SER A 137 -1.44 17.74 4.37
CA SER A 137 -1.51 19.02 5.07
C SER A 137 -0.13 19.61 5.37
N GLY A 138 0.92 18.78 5.28
CA GLY A 138 2.31 19.14 5.57
C GLY A 138 2.74 18.84 7.00
N HIS A 139 1.95 18.06 7.75
CA HIS A 139 2.21 17.79 9.17
C HIS A 139 2.92 16.45 9.43
N SER A 140 2.94 15.53 8.46
CA SER A 140 3.63 14.24 8.59
C SER A 140 4.11 13.69 7.24
N LEU A 141 5.21 12.92 7.25
CA LEU A 141 5.69 12.18 6.09
C LEU A 141 4.81 10.95 5.76
N ASP A 142 3.94 10.55 6.69
CA ASP A 142 2.96 9.48 6.47
C ASP A 142 1.70 9.98 5.74
N GLU A 143 1.55 11.30 5.60
CA GLU A 143 0.48 11.86 4.78
C GLU A 143 0.68 11.47 3.32
N SER A 144 -0.42 11.40 2.57
CA SER A 144 -0.37 10.96 1.18
C SER A 144 -1.11 11.92 0.27
N THR A 145 -0.55 12.10 -0.92
CA THR A 145 -1.33 12.61 -2.05
C THR A 145 -2.15 11.45 -2.60
N VAL A 146 -3.46 11.65 -2.75
CA VAL A 146 -4.36 10.62 -3.30
C VAL A 146 -4.88 11.07 -4.64
N PHE A 147 -4.59 10.28 -5.67
CA PHE A 147 -5.15 10.46 -7.01
C PHE A 147 -6.35 9.56 -7.20
N GLY A 148 -7.31 9.99 -8.01
CA GLY A 148 -8.61 9.36 -8.13
C GLY A 148 -9.01 9.07 -9.57
N THR A 149 -9.66 7.94 -9.79
CA THR A 149 -10.46 7.72 -11.01
C THR A 149 -11.77 7.03 -10.66
N VAL A 150 -12.70 6.95 -11.60
CA VAL A 150 -13.94 6.21 -11.44
C VAL A 150 -13.99 5.09 -12.47
N MET A 151 -14.19 3.87 -12.01
CA MET A 151 -14.36 2.70 -12.86
C MET A 151 -15.56 1.89 -12.39
N SER A 152 -16.46 1.55 -13.32
CA SER A 152 -17.69 0.81 -13.02
C SER A 152 -18.55 1.46 -11.92
N GLY A 153 -18.53 2.80 -11.81
CA GLY A 153 -19.24 3.53 -10.75
C GLY A 153 -18.56 3.50 -9.38
N ILE A 154 -17.37 2.91 -9.26
CA ILE A 154 -16.56 2.86 -8.04
C ILE A 154 -15.40 3.86 -8.16
N GLN A 155 -15.24 4.72 -7.17
CA GLN A 155 -14.10 5.62 -7.04
C GLN A 155 -12.89 4.83 -6.54
N ILE A 156 -11.80 4.91 -7.29
CA ILE A 156 -10.52 4.27 -6.97
C ILE A 156 -9.55 5.38 -6.56
N GLY A 157 -8.99 5.27 -5.35
CA GLY A 157 -7.92 6.11 -4.84
C GLY A 157 -6.56 5.42 -4.94
N PHE A 158 -5.56 6.13 -5.45
CA PHE A 158 -4.16 5.73 -5.52
C PHE A 158 -3.34 6.64 -4.59
N SER A 159 -2.88 6.12 -3.46
CA SER A 159 -2.14 6.91 -2.47
C SER A 159 -0.63 6.82 -2.70
N PHE A 160 0.04 7.97 -2.61
CA PHE A 160 1.49 8.14 -2.64
C PHE A 160 1.90 8.91 -1.39
N SER A 161 2.67 8.29 -0.49
CA SER A 161 3.07 8.92 0.76
C SER A 161 4.10 10.03 0.52
N GLU A 162 4.16 11.01 1.42
CA GLU A 162 5.17 12.07 1.34
C GLU A 162 6.59 11.52 1.59
N HIS A 163 6.71 10.41 2.32
CA HIS A 163 7.96 9.67 2.47
C HIS A 163 8.51 9.13 1.14
N ASP A 164 7.65 8.58 0.26
CA ASP A 164 8.03 8.09 -1.07
C ASP A 164 6.98 8.51 -2.11
N ARG A 165 7.16 9.74 -2.61
CA ARG A 165 6.17 10.46 -3.43
C ARG A 165 5.96 9.88 -4.83
N ASP A 166 6.83 8.97 -5.26
CA ASP A 166 6.64 8.26 -6.52
C ASP A 166 6.12 6.85 -6.31
N CYS A 167 6.09 6.34 -5.06
CA CYS A 167 5.63 4.98 -4.79
C CYS A 167 4.18 4.88 -4.34
N MET A 168 3.40 4.09 -5.08
CA MET A 168 2.02 3.80 -4.69
C MET A 168 2.00 2.85 -3.49
N THR A 169 1.51 3.35 -2.36
CA THR A 169 1.48 2.61 -1.08
C THR A 169 0.11 2.03 -0.76
N GLN A 170 -0.95 2.52 -1.40
CA GLN A 170 -2.31 2.09 -1.09
C GLN A 170 -3.25 2.22 -2.29
N LEU A 171 -4.19 1.28 -2.37
CA LEU A 171 -5.39 1.37 -3.18
C LEU A 171 -6.61 1.53 -2.28
N ARG A 172 -7.54 2.41 -2.67
CA ARG A 172 -8.83 2.58 -1.99
C ARG A 172 -9.96 2.40 -3.00
N PHE A 173 -11.02 1.72 -2.61
CA PHE A 173 -12.25 1.57 -3.39
C PHE A 173 -13.41 2.09 -2.55
N SER A 174 -14.19 3.03 -3.10
CA SER A 174 -15.34 3.63 -2.43
C SER A 174 -16.44 3.95 -3.45
N TRP A 175 -17.67 4.13 -3.00
CA TRP A 175 -18.66 4.79 -3.83
C TRP A 175 -18.33 6.29 -3.96
N PRO A 176 -18.64 6.94 -5.09
CA PRO A 176 -18.37 8.36 -5.27
C PRO A 176 -19.01 9.20 -4.16
N GLY A 177 -18.20 10.01 -3.49
CA GLY A 177 -18.66 10.89 -2.40
C GLY A 177 -18.68 10.26 -1.00
N GLU A 178 -18.51 8.94 -0.88
CA GLU A 178 -18.33 8.31 0.43
C GLU A 178 -16.93 8.58 0.98
N ARG A 179 -16.87 8.98 2.25
CA ARG A 179 -15.65 9.03 3.05
C ARG A 179 -15.80 8.01 4.17
N PHE A 180 -14.81 7.13 4.29
CA PHE A 180 -14.67 6.17 5.38
C PHE A 180 -13.22 6.12 5.87
#